data_AF-A0A8K0K4C4-F1
#
_entry.id   AF-A0A8K0K4C4-F1
#
_cell.length_a   1.000
_cell.length_b   1.000
_cell.length_c   1.000
_cell.angle_alpha   90.00
_cell.angle_beta   90.00
_cell.angle_gamma   90.00
#
_symmetry.space_group_name_H-M   'P 1'
#
loop_
_entity.id
_entity.type
_entity.pdbx_description
1 polymer ?
#
loop_
_entity_poly.entity_id
_entity_poly.type
_entity_poly.pdbx_seq_one_letter_code
_entity_poly.pdbx_strand_id
1 'polypeptide(L)'
;MLLEFADASEEKIIRDAMEQFHKLTCIRFVEHQANPFLTDYIYIDKAQTGCWSSVGKLGGRQVVNLQSPGCLSTLGTPIHELMHAVGFLHEQNRWERDTYIKVKWENIQKGREVNFEKSTKEMSDALGVAYDYRSVMHYSPFAFSTNGEQTISTMVII
;
A
#
# COMPACT_ATOMS: atom_id res chain seq x y z
N MET A 1 -6.35 16.77 -2.24
CA MET A 1 -5.98 16.40 -0.85
C MET A 1 -6.22 17.54 0.13
N LEU A 2 -6.92 17.28 1.25
CA LEU A 2 -6.92 18.18 2.41
C LEU A 2 -5.91 17.65 3.44
N LEU A 3 -5.12 18.56 4.00
CA LEU A 3 -4.05 18.26 4.95
C LEU A 3 -4.23 19.15 6.18
N GLU A 4 -4.59 18.56 7.32
CA GLU A 4 -4.50 19.22 8.62
C GLU A 4 -3.31 18.63 9.37
N PHE A 5 -2.15 19.27 9.27
CA PHE A 5 -0.93 18.79 9.92
C PHE A 5 -0.60 19.62 11.16
N ALA A 6 -0.40 18.93 12.29
CA ALA A 6 0.18 19.49 13.50
C ALA A 6 1.72 19.39 13.53
N ASP A 7 2.33 18.56 12.67
CA ASP A 7 3.78 18.29 12.62
C ASP A 7 4.33 18.46 11.19
N ALA A 8 5.23 19.43 11.02
CA ALA A 8 5.84 19.78 9.74
C ALA A 8 6.78 18.70 9.19
N SER A 9 7.37 17.85 10.04
CA SER A 9 8.26 16.77 9.62
C SER A 9 7.48 15.63 8.96
N GLU A 10 6.34 15.29 9.54
CA GLU A 10 5.42 14.28 9.00
C GLU A 10 4.75 14.72 7.70
N GLU A 11 4.35 16.00 7.65
CA GLU A 11 3.87 16.61 6.41
C GLU A 11 4.91 16.50 5.30
N LYS A 12 6.18 16.79 5.61
CA LYS A 12 7.27 16.71 4.64
C LYS A 12 7.41 15.29 4.08
N ILE A 13 7.31 14.25 4.90
CA ILE A 13 7.43 12.86 4.45
C ILE A 13 6.30 12.50 3.46
N ILE A 14 5.07 12.94 3.74
CA ILE A 14 3.93 12.71 2.85
C ILE A 14 4.11 13.47 1.54
N ARG A 15 4.58 14.72 1.58
CA ARG A 15 4.89 15.51 0.38
C ARG A 15 6.03 14.90 -0.43
N ASP A 16 7.10 14.44 0.22
CA ASP A 16 8.22 13.76 -0.42
C ASP A 16 7.77 12.46 -1.11
N ALA A 17 6.82 11.73 -0.50
CA ALA A 17 6.26 10.51 -1.08
C ALA A 17 5.45 10.83 -2.35
N MET A 18 4.61 11.86 -2.31
CA MET A 18 3.87 12.35 -3.48
C MET A 18 4.80 12.82 -4.59
N GLU A 19 5.91 13.48 -4.23
CA GLU A 19 6.92 13.93 -5.18
C GLU A 19 7.59 12.76 -5.93
N GLN A 20 7.72 11.58 -5.30
CA GLN A 20 8.19 10.38 -6.02
C GLN A 20 7.25 10.01 -7.17
N PHE A 21 5.93 10.07 -6.96
CA PHE A 21 4.96 9.84 -8.04
C PHE A 21 5.08 10.91 -9.13
N HIS A 22 5.29 12.17 -8.75
CA HIS A 22 5.38 13.27 -9.72
C HIS A 22 6.61 13.12 -10.62
N LYS A 23 7.73 12.67 -10.05
CA LYS A 23 9.00 12.42 -10.76
C LYS A 23 8.98 11.18 -11.63
N LEU A 24 8.41 10.09 -11.14
CA LEU A 24 8.56 8.76 -11.74
C LEU A 24 7.35 8.31 -12.56
N THR A 25 6.22 9.02 -12.46
CA THR A 25 4.96 8.63 -13.10
C THR A 25 4.24 9.84 -13.68
N CYS A 26 3.10 9.62 -14.35
CA CYS A 26 2.18 10.67 -14.77
C CYS A 26 1.19 11.10 -13.67
N ILE A 27 1.15 10.42 -12.52
CA ILE A 27 0.22 10.73 -11.43
C ILE A 27 0.61 12.05 -10.77
N ARG A 28 -0.38 12.91 -10.52
CA ARG A 28 -0.22 14.20 -9.86
C ARG A 28 -1.18 14.30 -8.69
N PHE A 29 -0.62 14.34 -7.49
CA PHE A 29 -1.34 14.70 -6.28
C PHE A 29 -1.45 16.22 -6.20
N VAL A 30 -2.68 16.71 -6.15
CA VAL A 30 -2.98 18.14 -6.01
C VAL A 30 -3.75 18.38 -4.72
N GLU A 31 -3.48 19.51 -4.08
CA GLU A 31 -4.28 19.95 -2.93
C GLU A 31 -5.73 20.13 -3.37
N HIS A 32 -6.65 19.66 -2.52
CA HIS A 32 -8.08 19.76 -2.80
C HIS A 32 -8.43 21.21 -2.56
N GLN A 33 -8.76 21.91 -3.64
CA GLN A 33 -9.38 23.21 -3.51
C GLN A 33 -10.81 22.99 -3.04
N ALA A 34 -11.34 23.91 -2.23
CA ALA A 34 -12.74 23.94 -1.82
C ALA A 34 -13.66 24.23 -3.03
N ASN A 35 -13.65 23.31 -3.99
CA ASN A 35 -14.39 23.33 -5.23
C ASN A 35 -15.51 22.29 -5.10
N PRO A 36 -16.78 22.70 -5.08
CA PRO A 36 -17.91 21.79 -4.91
C PRO A 36 -18.06 20.76 -6.04
N PHE A 37 -17.39 20.97 -7.18
CA PHE A 37 -17.40 20.03 -8.31
C PHE A 37 -16.30 18.97 -8.22
N LEU A 38 -15.32 19.11 -7.32
CA LEU A 38 -14.29 18.10 -7.05
C LEU A 38 -14.74 17.21 -5.91
N THR A 39 -15.66 16.29 -6.19
CA THR A 39 -16.28 15.42 -5.17
C THR A 39 -15.37 14.28 -4.73
N ASP A 40 -14.45 13.86 -5.60
CA ASP A 40 -13.60 12.69 -5.36
C ASP A 40 -12.20 13.12 -4.92
N TYR A 41 -11.80 12.71 -3.73
CA TYR A 41 -10.48 13.05 -3.19
C TYR A 41 -10.03 12.06 -2.13
N ILE A 42 -8.72 11.90 -2.03
CA ILE A 42 -8.10 11.27 -0.86
C ILE A 42 -8.03 12.27 0.30
N TYR A 43 -8.35 11.79 1.49
CA TYR A 43 -8.18 12.47 2.76
C TYR A 43 -7.12 11.73 3.58
N ILE A 44 -6.03 12.41 3.93
CA ILE A 44 -4.98 11.81 4.74
C ILE A 44 -5.40 11.90 6.21
N ASP A 45 -5.57 10.75 6.85
CA ASP A 45 -5.92 10.63 8.27
C ASP A 45 -4.75 10.04 9.07
N LYS A 46 -4.78 10.17 10.40
CA LYS A 46 -3.74 9.69 11.32
C LYS A 46 -4.33 8.94 12.52
N ALA A 47 -5.49 8.32 12.33
CA ALA A 47 -6.13 7.51 13.36
C ALA A 47 -5.21 6.37 13.82
N GLN A 48 -5.34 5.96 15.08
CA GLN A 48 -4.55 4.88 15.70
C GLN A 48 -5.06 3.49 15.27
N THR A 49 -5.13 3.27 13.95
CA THR A 49 -5.65 2.04 13.31
C THR A 49 -4.66 1.44 12.31
N GLY A 50 -3.41 1.87 12.32
CA GLY A 50 -2.35 1.39 11.43
C GLY A 50 -2.25 2.16 10.10
N CYS A 51 -1.59 1.56 9.12
CA CYS A 51 -1.43 2.14 7.78
C CYS A 51 -2.36 1.39 6.83
N TRP A 52 -3.23 2.11 6.11
CA TRP A 52 -4.13 1.49 5.14
C TRP A 52 -4.71 2.50 4.14
N SER A 53 -5.06 2.00 2.96
CA SER A 53 -5.90 2.67 1.98
C SER A 53 -6.81 1.68 1.26
N SER A 54 -7.87 2.21 0.64
CA SER A 54 -8.67 1.45 -0.32
C SER A 54 -7.95 1.34 -1.66
N VAL A 55 -8.21 0.27 -2.41
CA VAL A 55 -7.60 0.06 -3.72
C VAL A 55 -8.39 0.81 -4.78
N GLY A 56 -7.74 1.79 -5.42
CA GLY A 56 -8.29 2.58 -6.51
C GLY A 56 -9.27 3.67 -6.06
N LYS A 57 -9.94 4.27 -7.04
CA LYS A 57 -10.90 5.36 -6.85
C LYS A 57 -12.29 4.81 -6.54
N LEU A 58 -12.76 5.00 -5.30
CA LEU A 58 -14.10 4.57 -4.89
C LEU A 58 -15.19 5.62 -5.16
N GLY A 59 -14.79 6.89 -5.31
CA GLY A 59 -15.69 8.04 -5.38
C GLY A 59 -15.91 8.71 -4.02
N GLY A 60 -16.18 10.01 -4.03
CA GLY A 60 -16.33 10.82 -2.81
C GLY A 60 -15.01 11.00 -2.03
N ARG A 61 -15.15 11.32 -0.73
CA ARG A 61 -14.03 11.34 0.23
C ARG A 61 -13.62 9.90 0.54
N GLN A 62 -12.39 9.52 0.20
CA GLN A 62 -11.80 8.24 0.61
C GLN A 62 -10.58 8.47 1.51
N VAL A 63 -10.40 7.64 2.53
CA VAL A 63 -9.34 7.81 3.53
C VAL A 63 -8.08 7.06 3.12
N VAL A 64 -6.94 7.70 3.33
CA VAL A 64 -5.60 7.08 3.40
C VAL A 64 -5.11 7.31 4.83
N ASN A 65 -5.08 6.27 5.65
CA ASN A 65 -4.66 6.41 7.04
C ASN A 65 -3.16 6.16 7.17
N LEU A 66 -2.45 7.15 7.70
CA LEU A 66 -1.02 7.09 8.00
C LEU A 66 -0.83 7.40 9.48
N GLN A 67 -1.10 6.40 10.33
CA GLN A 67 -0.95 6.50 11.78
C GLN A 67 0.41 7.13 12.17
N SER A 68 0.32 8.12 13.05
CA SER A 68 1.47 8.74 13.72
C SER A 68 1.53 8.34 15.20
N PRO A 69 2.70 7.92 15.72
CA PRO A 69 3.91 7.57 14.98
C PRO A 69 3.76 6.20 14.29
N GLY A 70 4.70 5.89 13.37
CA GLY A 70 4.81 4.56 12.74
C GLY A 70 4.75 4.61 11.22
N CYS A 71 3.59 4.92 10.64
CA CYS A 71 3.41 4.94 9.18
C CYS A 71 4.22 6.04 8.50
N LEU A 72 4.66 7.04 9.27
CA LEU A 72 5.45 8.18 8.80
C LEU A 72 6.91 8.09 9.25
N SER A 73 7.39 6.91 9.66
CA SER A 73 8.80 6.71 10.04
C SER A 73 9.74 6.56 8.83
N THR A 74 9.20 6.20 7.66
CA THR A 74 9.96 6.07 6.41
C THR A 74 9.14 6.56 5.22
N LEU A 75 9.79 6.78 4.08
CA LEU A 75 9.13 7.19 2.84
C LEU A 75 8.33 6.04 2.19
N GLY A 76 8.69 4.78 2.46
CA GLY A 76 8.10 3.62 1.78
C GLY A 76 6.62 3.41 2.11
N THR A 77 6.24 3.56 3.37
CA THR A 77 4.85 3.33 3.82
C THR A 77 3.85 4.32 3.20
N PRO A 78 4.10 5.64 3.17
CA PRO A 78 3.21 6.55 2.45
C PRO A 78 3.13 6.27 0.95
N ILE A 79 4.24 5.87 0.31
CA ILE A 79 4.22 5.47 -1.10
C ILE A 79 3.32 4.24 -1.30
N HIS A 80 3.43 3.25 -0.41
CA HIS A 80 2.60 2.04 -0.43
C HIS A 80 1.10 2.36 -0.36
N GLU A 81 0.68 3.15 0.63
CA GLU A 81 -0.74 3.48 0.80
C GLU A 81 -1.28 4.37 -0.33
N LEU A 82 -0.46 5.27 -0.87
CA LEU A 82 -0.81 6.05 -2.05
C LEU A 82 -0.91 5.18 -3.30
N MET A 83 -0.07 4.14 -3.43
CA MET A 83 -0.11 3.20 -4.55
C MET A 83 -1.35 2.29 -4.50
N HIS A 84 -1.82 1.92 -3.29
CA HIS A 84 -3.16 1.37 -3.11
C HIS A 84 -4.24 2.31 -3.63
N ALA A 85 -4.25 3.58 -3.20
CA ALA A 85 -5.24 4.56 -3.67
C ALA A 85 -5.21 4.77 -5.19
N VAL A 86 -4.04 4.62 -5.83
CA VAL A 86 -3.90 4.64 -7.30
C VAL A 86 -4.56 3.42 -7.96
N GLY A 87 -4.56 2.25 -7.30
CA GLY A 87 -5.24 1.06 -7.81
C GLY A 87 -4.45 -0.24 -7.74
N PHE A 88 -3.30 -0.26 -7.07
CA PHE A 88 -2.47 -1.47 -7.00
C PHE A 88 -2.85 -2.34 -5.81
N LEU A 89 -2.97 -3.64 -6.06
CA LEU A 89 -2.99 -4.67 -5.01
C LEU A 89 -1.55 -4.96 -4.55
N HIS A 90 -1.40 -5.74 -3.47
CA HIS A 90 -0.07 -6.18 -3.08
C HIS A 90 0.55 -7.14 -4.10
N GLU A 91 1.87 -7.08 -4.20
CA GLU A 91 2.65 -7.95 -5.08
C GLU A 91 2.44 -9.44 -4.74
N GLN A 92 2.42 -9.79 -3.44
CA GLN A 92 2.20 -11.17 -2.99
C GLN A 92 0.78 -11.69 -3.19
N ASN A 93 -0.16 -10.82 -3.57
CA ASN A 93 -1.53 -11.20 -3.93
C ASN A 93 -1.68 -11.47 -5.43
N ARG A 94 -0.65 -11.32 -6.27
CA ARG A 94 -0.72 -11.66 -7.71
C ARG A 94 -1.20 -13.11 -7.92
N TRP A 95 -1.99 -13.35 -8.96
CA TRP A 95 -2.64 -14.65 -9.19
C TRP A 95 -1.61 -15.79 -9.41
N GLU A 96 -0.45 -15.44 -9.95
CA GLU A 96 0.69 -16.29 -10.27
C GLU A 96 1.76 -16.37 -9.16
N ARG A 97 1.55 -15.70 -8.01
CA ARG A 97 2.57 -15.56 -6.95
C ARG A 97 3.17 -16.87 -6.45
N ASP A 98 2.41 -17.98 -6.51
CA ASP A 98 2.88 -19.30 -6.05
C ASP A 98 4.03 -19.87 -6.91
N THR A 99 4.33 -19.26 -8.06
CA THR A 99 5.53 -19.58 -8.86
C THR A 99 6.80 -18.86 -8.37
N TYR A 100 6.65 -17.87 -7.49
CA TYR A 100 7.71 -17.00 -6.99
C TYR A 100 7.91 -17.11 -5.47
N ILE A 101 6.83 -17.31 -4.72
CA ILE A 101 6.87 -17.39 -3.25
C ILE A 101 6.03 -18.55 -2.73
N LYS A 102 6.37 -18.99 -1.53
CA LYS A 102 5.54 -19.87 -0.70
C LYS A 102 4.98 -19.08 0.48
N VAL A 103 3.67 -19.15 0.67
CA VAL A 103 3.01 -18.68 1.90
C VAL A 103 3.00 -19.81 2.92
N LYS A 104 3.54 -19.56 4.12
CA LYS A 104 3.54 -20.47 5.27
C LYS A 104 2.36 -20.14 6.17
N TRP A 105 1.20 -20.66 5.80
CA TRP A 105 -0.08 -20.37 6.45
C TRP A 105 -0.08 -20.64 7.96
N GLU A 106 0.65 -21.67 8.38
CA GLU A 106 0.85 -22.06 9.77
C GLU A 106 1.53 -21.00 10.65
N ASN A 107 2.26 -20.06 10.04
CA ASN A 107 2.95 -18.98 10.75
C ASN A 107 2.13 -17.68 10.81
N ILE A 108 0.98 -17.61 10.12
CA ILE A 108 0.16 -16.41 10.05
C ILE A 108 -0.74 -16.31 11.28
N GLN A 109 -0.85 -15.11 11.84
CA GLN A 109 -1.81 -14.79 12.90
C GLN A 109 -3.23 -15.16 12.48
N LYS A 110 -3.95 -15.88 13.34
CA LYS A 110 -5.34 -16.28 13.11
C LYS A 110 -6.22 -15.06 12.78
N GLY A 111 -6.98 -15.14 11.69
CA GLY A 111 -7.82 -14.06 11.17
C GLY A 111 -7.11 -13.08 10.22
N ARG A 112 -5.82 -13.28 9.93
CA ARG A 112 -5.04 -12.46 8.98
C ARG A 112 -4.75 -13.18 7.67
N GLU A 113 -5.20 -14.41 7.50
CA GLU A 113 -4.99 -15.26 6.32
C GLU A 113 -5.51 -14.58 5.04
N VAL A 114 -6.64 -13.86 5.13
CA VAL A 114 -7.23 -13.11 4.00
C VAL A 114 -6.26 -12.13 3.34
N ASN A 115 -5.28 -11.57 4.08
CA ASN A 115 -4.29 -10.66 3.51
C ASN A 115 -3.29 -11.35 2.56
N PHE A 116 -3.24 -12.68 2.58
CA PHE A 116 -2.37 -13.52 1.76
C PHE A 116 -3.13 -14.27 0.66
N GLU A 117 -4.46 -14.09 0.56
CA GLU A 117 -5.25 -14.67 -0.51
C GLU A 117 -4.82 -14.10 -1.86
N LYS A 118 -4.87 -14.93 -2.90
CA LYS A 118 -4.52 -14.48 -4.24
C LYS A 118 -5.69 -13.73 -4.84
N SER A 119 -5.37 -12.65 -5.54
CA SER A 119 -6.27 -12.04 -6.51
C SER A 119 -6.56 -13.02 -7.65
N THR A 120 -7.69 -12.81 -8.33
CA THR A 120 -8.02 -13.53 -9.55
C THR A 120 -7.42 -12.83 -10.77
N LYS A 121 -7.39 -13.50 -11.92
CA LYS A 121 -6.90 -12.93 -13.18
C LYS A 121 -7.73 -11.74 -13.67
N GLU A 122 -8.98 -11.66 -13.22
CA GLU A 122 -9.90 -10.57 -13.54
C GLU A 122 -9.68 -9.35 -12.64
N MET A 123 -9.11 -9.57 -11.44
CA MET A 123 -8.85 -8.52 -10.45
C MET A 123 -7.44 -7.95 -10.52
N SER A 124 -6.46 -8.70 -11.03
CA SER A 124 -5.09 -8.23 -11.19
C SER A 124 -4.53 -8.49 -12.59
N ASP A 125 -3.88 -7.47 -13.14
CA ASP A 125 -3.09 -7.54 -14.37
C ASP A 125 -1.62 -7.25 -14.02
N ALA A 126 -0.72 -8.09 -14.52
CA ALA A 126 0.73 -7.91 -14.37
C ALA A 126 1.24 -6.71 -15.19
N LEU A 127 0.45 -6.19 -16.14
CA LEU A 127 0.81 -5.09 -17.04
C LEU A 127 2.12 -5.35 -17.81
N GLY A 128 2.43 -6.61 -18.07
CA GLY A 128 3.67 -7.04 -18.72
C GLY A 128 4.92 -6.97 -17.85
N VAL A 129 4.79 -6.72 -16.54
CA VAL A 129 5.90 -6.61 -15.59
C VAL A 129 6.09 -7.92 -14.83
N ALA A 130 7.36 -8.36 -14.71
CA ALA A 130 7.73 -9.53 -13.93
C ALA A 130 7.41 -9.34 -12.43
N TYR A 131 7.35 -10.44 -11.68
CA TYR A 131 7.18 -10.40 -10.22
C TYR A 131 8.40 -9.74 -9.56
N ASP A 132 8.17 -8.74 -8.71
CA ASP A 132 9.24 -7.99 -8.04
C ASP A 132 9.21 -8.18 -6.52
N TYR A 133 10.12 -9.01 -6.00
CA TYR A 133 10.30 -9.24 -4.56
C TYR A 133 10.64 -7.98 -3.76
N ARG A 134 11.12 -6.92 -4.43
CA ARG A 134 11.51 -5.63 -3.83
C ARG A 134 10.48 -4.54 -4.10
N SER A 135 9.36 -4.87 -4.73
CA SER A 135 8.24 -3.96 -4.94
C SER A 135 7.83 -3.33 -3.61
N VAL A 136 7.55 -2.02 -3.62
CA VAL A 136 6.98 -1.34 -2.44
C VAL A 136 5.65 -1.97 -2.02
N MET A 137 4.97 -2.66 -2.95
CA MET A 137 3.71 -3.37 -2.72
C MET A 137 3.91 -4.80 -2.20
N HIS A 138 5.14 -5.28 -2.03
CA HIS A 138 5.40 -6.62 -1.51
C HIS A 138 5.52 -6.60 0.02
N TYR A 139 4.80 -7.49 0.70
CA TYR A 139 4.93 -7.66 2.15
C TYR A 139 6.31 -8.17 2.56
N SER A 140 6.69 -7.81 3.79
CA SER A 140 7.90 -8.35 4.40
C SER A 140 7.78 -9.86 4.64
N PRO A 141 8.89 -10.61 4.72
CA PRO A 141 8.87 -12.05 4.98
C PRO A 141 8.19 -12.44 6.30
N PHE A 142 8.04 -11.50 7.24
CA PHE A 142 7.50 -11.73 8.59
C PHE A 142 6.14 -11.07 8.81
N ALA A 143 5.51 -10.56 7.75
CA ALA A 143 4.21 -9.90 7.84
C ALA A 143 3.20 -10.82 8.54
N PHE A 144 2.50 -10.30 9.56
CA PHE A 144 1.51 -11.04 10.35
C PHE A 144 2.01 -12.37 10.95
N SER A 145 3.31 -12.51 11.22
CA SER A 145 3.86 -13.69 11.89
C SER A 145 3.32 -13.82 13.32
N THR A 146 2.99 -15.04 13.74
CA THR A 146 2.55 -15.36 15.10
C THR A 146 3.66 -15.94 15.98
N ASN A 147 4.78 -16.37 15.38
CA ASN A 147 5.84 -17.13 16.05
C ASN A 147 7.25 -16.59 15.74
N GLY A 148 7.35 -15.44 15.07
CA GLY A 148 8.62 -14.84 14.66
C GLY A 148 9.26 -15.50 13.43
N GLU A 149 8.65 -16.57 12.91
CA GLU A 149 9.09 -17.22 11.67
C GLU A 149 8.48 -16.55 10.45
N GLN A 150 9.10 -16.77 9.28
CA GLN A 150 8.63 -16.20 8.03
C GLN A 150 7.23 -16.69 7.65
N THR A 151 6.35 -15.80 7.23
CA THR A 151 5.06 -16.09 6.58
C THR A 151 5.19 -16.16 5.07
N ILE A 152 6.20 -15.50 4.48
CA ILE A 152 6.52 -15.55 3.05
C ILE A 152 7.98 -15.96 2.87
N SER A 153 8.23 -16.99 2.07
CA SER A 153 9.58 -17.39 1.64
C SER A 153 9.68 -17.40 0.12
N THR A 154 10.78 -16.87 -0.42
CA THR A 154 11.04 -16.85 -1.86
C THR A 154 11.39 -18.24 -2.38
N MET A 155 10.91 -18.57 -3.57
CA MET A 155 11.32 -19.74 -4.32
C MET A 155 12.44 -19.30 -5.26
N VAL A 156 13.67 -19.73 -4.97
CA VAL A 156 14.77 -19.56 -5.91
C VAL A 156 14.59 -20.61 -6.99
N ILE A 157 14.26 -20.19 -8.21
CA ILE A 157 14.40 -21.04 -9.39
C ILE A 157 15.89 -21.07 -9.70
N ILE A 158 16.57 -22.12 -9.23
CA ILE A 158 17.96 -22.44 -9.60
C ILE A 158 17.97 -23.21 -10.91
#